data_AF-A0A174QVX2-F1
#
_entry.id   AF-A0A174QVX2-F1
#
_cell.length_a   1.000
_cell.length_b   1.000
_cell.length_c   1.000
_cell.angle_alpha   90.00
_cell.angle_beta   90.00
_cell.angle_gamma   90.00
#
_symmetry.space_group_name_H-M   'P 1'
#
loop_
_entity.id
_entity.type
_entity.pdbx_description
1 polymer ?
#
loop_
_entity_poly.entity_id
_entity_poly.type
_entity_poly.pdbx_seq_one_letter_code
_entity_poly.pdbx_strand_id
1 'polypeptide(L)'
;MSNFLFGYVSDPKDGPIDGVSMETVGVYTKFRGKGLFQADKHIIRQEKTNVGIKAAVSTGVLSIHDRKRDQAIAVPIAELAAILEEAMKTNEKLRNEKAKREEK
;
A
#
# COMPACT_ATOMS: atom_id res chain seq x y z
N MET A 1 -4.86 -9.22 16.82
CA MET A 1 -4.30 -8.06 16.10
C MET A 1 -2.84 -8.38 15.81
N SER A 2 -2.38 -8.22 14.57
CA SER A 2 -0.94 -8.27 14.29
C SER A 2 -0.28 -7.06 14.94
N ASN A 3 0.74 -7.28 15.76
CA ASN A 3 1.54 -6.18 16.31
C ASN A 3 2.34 -5.56 15.17
N PHE A 4 1.94 -4.36 14.74
CA PHE A 4 2.72 -3.58 13.78
C PHE A 4 3.91 -2.96 14.51
N LEU A 5 5.13 -3.22 14.00
CA LEU A 5 6.34 -2.62 14.53
C LEU A 5 6.66 -1.36 13.72
N PHE A 6 6.46 -0.20 14.34
CA PHE A 6 6.77 1.08 13.74
C PHE A 6 8.19 1.52 14.09
N GLY A 7 8.90 2.05 13.09
CA GLY A 7 10.11 2.83 13.27
C GLY A 7 9.79 4.32 13.13
N TYR A 8 10.61 5.16 13.77
CA TYR A 8 10.54 6.62 13.67
C TYR A 8 11.89 7.14 13.26
N VAL A 9 11.93 8.13 12.37
CA VAL A 9 13.17 8.78 11.97
C VAL A 9 13.71 9.57 13.16
N SER A 10 14.95 9.32 13.54
CA SER A 10 15.65 10.00 14.63
C SER A 10 16.86 10.82 14.14
N ASP A 11 17.39 10.52 12.96
CA ASP A 11 18.42 11.29 12.27
C ASP A 11 17.84 11.86 10.96
N PRO A 12 17.87 13.19 10.73
CA PRO A 12 17.46 13.80 9.46
C PRO A 12 18.19 13.28 8.22
N LYS A 13 19.34 12.63 8.37
CA LYS A 13 20.05 11.95 7.26
C LYS A 13 19.30 10.72 6.74
N ASP A 14 18.47 10.10 7.57
CA ASP A 14 17.72 8.87 7.24
C ASP A 14 16.33 9.16 6.64
N GLY A 15 15.91 10.43 6.67
CA GLY A 15 14.65 10.93 6.13
C GLY A 15 14.09 12.15 6.88
N PRO A 16 12.87 12.57 6.56
CA PRO A 16 12.17 13.62 7.31
C PRO A 16 11.99 13.21 8.77
N ILE A 17 12.15 14.16 9.70
CA ILE A 17 12.13 13.89 11.15
C ILE A 17 10.76 13.39 11.65
N ASP A 18 9.69 13.74 10.96
CA ASP A 18 8.33 13.24 11.19
C ASP A 18 8.06 11.92 10.42
N GLY A 19 9.12 11.31 9.89
CA GLY A 19 9.05 10.07 9.15
C GLY A 19 8.70 8.90 10.06
N VAL A 20 7.69 8.13 9.65
CA VAL A 20 7.31 6.85 10.24
C VAL A 20 7.63 5.75 9.24
N SER A 21 8.13 4.62 9.72
CA SER A 21 8.49 3.47 8.90
C SER A 21 7.90 2.17 9.43
N MET A 22 7.75 1.19 8.55
CA MET A 22 7.37 -0.17 8.90
C MET A 22 7.95 -1.14 7.87
N GLU A 23 8.42 -2.29 8.33
CA GLU A 23 8.82 -3.41 7.48
C GLU A 23 7.68 -4.41 7.38
N THR A 24 7.41 -4.89 6.16
CA THR A 24 6.36 -5.89 5.92
C THR A 24 6.67 -6.75 4.68
N VAL A 25 5.82 -7.73 4.41
CA VAL A 25 5.88 -8.56 3.20
C VAL A 25 4.89 -8.01 2.19
N GLY A 26 5.41 -7.51 1.06
CA GLY A 26 4.63 -7.10 -0.10
C GLY A 26 4.55 -8.19 -1.17
N VAL A 27 3.75 -7.93 -2.19
CA VAL A 27 3.71 -8.74 -3.42
C VAL A 27 4.07 -7.87 -4.60
N TYR A 28 5.24 -8.10 -5.18
CA TYR A 28 5.62 -7.48 -6.44
C TYR A 28 4.86 -8.16 -7.58
N THR A 29 4.08 -7.38 -8.33
CA THR A 29 3.31 -7.88 -9.47
C THR A 29 3.85 -7.31 -10.77
N LYS A 30 4.29 -8.18 -11.67
CA LYS A 30 4.69 -7.80 -13.03
C LYS A 30 3.50 -7.96 -13.97
N PHE A 31 3.22 -6.93 -14.75
CA PHE A 31 2.16 -6.92 -15.75
C PHE A 31 2.73 -6.93 -17.17
N ARG A 32 1.95 -7.42 -18.14
CA ARG A 32 2.18 -7.30 -19.59
C ARG A 32 0.94 -6.70 -20.25
N GLY A 33 1.14 -5.79 -21.19
CA GLY A 33 0.07 -5.10 -21.93
C GLY A 33 0.28 -3.59 -22.00
N LYS A 34 -0.51 -2.90 -22.83
CA LYS A 34 -0.49 -1.44 -23.00
C LYS A 34 -1.89 -0.91 -22.70
N GLY A 35 -2.05 -0.21 -21.57
CA GLY A 35 -3.31 0.40 -21.16
C GLY A 35 -3.16 1.17 -19.86
N LEU A 36 -3.93 2.24 -19.70
CA LEU A 36 -4.12 2.93 -18.43
C LEU A 36 -5.10 2.11 -17.58
N PHE A 37 -4.79 1.90 -16.30
CA PHE A 37 -5.66 1.22 -15.32
C PHE A 37 -6.19 -0.17 -15.72
N GLN A 38 -5.33 -1.20 -15.59
CA GLN A 38 -5.61 -2.65 -15.63
C GLN A 38 -6.41 -3.26 -16.79
N ALA A 39 -7.24 -2.52 -17.54
CA ALA A 39 -8.17 -3.06 -18.53
C ALA A 39 -7.47 -3.88 -19.62
N ASP A 40 -6.28 -3.45 -20.04
CA ASP A 40 -5.46 -4.14 -21.04
C ASP A 40 -4.16 -4.71 -20.45
N LYS A 41 -4.08 -4.89 -19.12
CA LYS A 41 -2.89 -5.45 -18.44
C LYS A 41 -3.20 -6.81 -17.83
N HIS A 42 -2.42 -7.81 -18.21
CA HIS A 42 -2.46 -9.13 -17.59
C HIS A 42 -1.30 -9.32 -16.61
N ILE A 43 -1.59 -9.95 -15.48
CA ILE A 43 -0.56 -10.36 -14.51
C ILE A 43 0.27 -11.48 -15.15
N ILE A 44 1.59 -11.31 -15.20
CA ILE A 44 2.52 -12.33 -15.73
C ILE A 44 3.38 -12.98 -14.65
N ARG A 45 3.58 -12.31 -13.51
CA ARG A 45 4.33 -12.86 -12.38
C ARG A 45 3.96 -12.13 -11.10
N GLN A 46 3.85 -12.87 -10.02
CA GLN A 46 3.74 -12.34 -8.66
C GLN A 46 4.81 -12.97 -7.78
N GLU A 47 5.47 -12.15 -6.97
CA GLU A 47 6.47 -12.62 -6.03
C GLU A 47 6.30 -11.92 -4.69
N LYS A 48 6.41 -12.69 -3.60
CA LYS A 48 6.59 -12.10 -2.29
C LYS A 48 7.94 -11.40 -2.23
N THR A 49 7.98 -10.23 -1.61
CA THR A 49 9.20 -9.47 -1.37
C THR A 49 9.09 -8.73 -0.05
N ASN A 50 10.22 -8.52 0.62
CA ASN A 50 10.24 -7.67 1.81
C ASN A 50 10.19 -6.21 1.35
N VAL A 51 9.30 -5.44 1.95
CA VAL A 51 9.12 -4.03 1.62
C VAL A 51 9.25 -3.16 2.85
N GLY A 52 9.94 -2.04 2.70
CA GLY A 52 9.94 -0.94 3.65
C GLY A 52 8.87 0.06 3.24
N ILE A 53 7.97 0.40 4.16
CA ILE A 53 7.02 1.49 3.99
C ILE A 53 7.56 2.66 4.80
N LYS A 54 7.63 3.85 4.19
CA LYS A 54 7.96 5.10 4.89
C LYS A 54 6.97 6.18 4.52
N ALA A 55 6.51 6.96 5.49
CA ALA A 55 5.64 8.11 5.24
C ALA A 55 6.07 9.30 6.10
N ALA A 56 5.94 10.50 5.56
CA ALA A 56 6.17 11.74 6.31
C ALA A 56 5.12 12.77 5.90
N VAL A 57 4.52 13.44 6.88
CA VAL A 57 3.47 14.45 6.65
C VAL A 57 4.09 15.73 6.08
N SER A 58 5.29 16.08 6.54
CA SER A 58 6.06 17.24 6.09
C SER A 58 6.35 17.21 4.59
N THR A 59 6.56 16.03 4.02
CA THR A 59 6.77 15.84 2.57
C THR A 59 5.48 15.49 1.83
N GLY A 60 4.40 15.15 2.55
CA GLY A 60 3.10 14.79 1.99
C GLY A 60 3.07 13.44 1.27
N VAL A 61 4.11 12.61 1.39
CA VAL A 61 4.25 11.37 0.62
C VAL A 61 4.43 10.13 1.50
N LEU A 62 3.91 9.02 1.00
CA LEU A 62 4.23 7.67 1.45
C LEU A 62 4.98 6.97 0.33
N SER A 63 6.04 6.25 0.69
CA SER A 63 6.82 5.42 -0.22
C SER A 63 6.80 3.95 0.19
N ILE A 64 6.82 3.07 -0.82
CA ILE A 64 7.00 1.63 -0.64
C ILE A 64 8.28 1.24 -1.39
N HIS A 65 9.29 0.81 -0.66
CA HIS A 65 10.58 0.34 -1.17
C HIS A 65 10.61 -1.18 -1.25
N ASP A 66 10.77 -1.72 -2.46
CA ASP A 66 11.04 -3.14 -2.68
C ASP A 66 12.53 -3.41 -2.48
N ARG A 67 12.87 -4.04 -1.35
CA ARG A 67 14.27 -4.30 -0.98
C ARG A 67 14.99 -5.25 -1.93
N LYS A 68 14.27 -6.14 -2.61
CA LYS A 68 14.87 -7.10 -3.56
C LYS A 68 15.30 -6.40 -4.85
N ARG A 69 14.57 -5.37 -5.27
CA ARG A 69 14.78 -4.67 -6.55
C ARG A 69 15.48 -3.32 -6.39
N ASP A 70 15.63 -2.88 -5.14
CA ASP A 70 16.16 -1.58 -4.76
C ASP A 70 15.45 -0.42 -5.47
N GLN A 71 14.11 -0.47 -5.44
CA GLN A 71 13.26 0.53 -6.08
C GLN A 71 12.13 0.93 -5.14
N ALA A 72 11.85 2.23 -5.07
CA ALA A 72 10.75 2.77 -4.29
C ALA A 72 9.78 3.53 -5.18
N ILE A 73 8.49 3.42 -4.86
CA ILE A 73 7.44 4.25 -5.46
C ILE A 73 6.88 5.11 -4.33
N ALA A 74 6.87 6.42 -4.55
CA ALA A 74 6.23 7.39 -3.65
C ALA A 74 4.91 7.85 -4.23
N VAL A 75 3.89 7.96 -3.38
CA VAL A 75 2.56 8.46 -3.71
C VAL A 75 2.11 9.47 -2.66
N PRO A 76 1.23 10.42 -3.00
CA PRO A 76 0.67 11.35 -2.02
C PRO A 76 -0.11 10.61 -0.92
N ILE A 77 0.11 10.98 0.34
CA ILE A 77 -0.57 10.37 1.49
C ILE A 77 -2.10 10.54 1.36
N ALA A 78 -2.54 11.72 0.94
CA ALA A 78 -3.96 12.05 0.82
C ALA A 78 -4.68 11.15 -0.19
N GLU A 79 -4.08 10.90 -1.35
CA GLU A 79 -4.66 10.03 -2.38
C GLU A 79 -4.71 8.57 -1.92
N LEU A 80 -3.65 8.09 -1.26
CA LEU A 80 -3.63 6.74 -0.72
C LEU A 80 -4.64 6.56 0.41
N ALA A 81 -4.81 7.56 1.29
CA ALA A 81 -5.82 7.52 2.34
C ALA A 81 -7.24 7.46 1.74
N ALA A 82 -7.52 8.28 0.73
CA ALA A 82 -8.82 8.31 0.07
C ALA A 82 -9.20 6.96 -0.56
N ILE A 83 -8.26 6.31 -1.27
CA ILE A 83 -8.55 5.00 -1.88
C ILE A 83 -8.71 3.88 -0.84
N LEU A 84 -7.93 3.91 0.25
CA LEU A 84 -8.06 2.95 1.34
C LEU A 84 -9.40 3.09 2.06
N GLU A 85 -9.84 4.33 2.32
CA GLU A 85 -11.14 4.61 2.92
C GLU A 85 -12.28 4.08 2.04
N GLU A 86 -12.26 4.35 0.74
CA GLU A 86 -13.30 3.88 -0.18
C GLU A 86 -13.30 2.35 -0.32
N ALA A 87 -12.13 1.70 -0.31
CA ALA A 87 -12.01 0.25 -0.33
C ALA A 87 -12.65 -0.39 0.92
N MET A 88 -12.44 0.20 2.11
CA MET A 88 -13.04 -0.28 3.35
C MET A 88 -14.57 -0.13 3.35
N LYS A 89 -15.08 1.03 2.93
CA LYS A 89 -16.53 1.27 2.76
C LYS A 89 -17.18 0.29 1.79
N THR A 90 -16.51 0.02 0.67
CA THR A 90 -17.00 -0.94 -0.34
C THR A 90 -17.10 -2.35 0.23
N ASN A 91 -16.10 -2.78 1.00
CA ASN A 91 -16.11 -4.09 1.66
C ASN A 91 -17.24 -4.23 2.69
N GLU A 92 -17.53 -3.18 3.47
CA GLU A 92 -18.66 -3.18 4.41
C GLU A 92 -20.01 -3.33 3.70
N LYS A 93 -20.23 -2.58 2.61
CA LYS A 93 -21.44 -2.71 1.79
C LYS A 93 -21.63 -4.14 1.29
N LEU A 94 -20.57 -4.74 0.73
CA LEU A 94 -20.60 -6.12 0.22
C LEU A 94 -20.91 -7.15 1.33
N ARG A 95 -20.39 -6.97 2.54
CA ARG A 95 -20.70 -7.84 3.68
C ARG A 95 -22.18 -7.75 4.08
N ASN A 96 -22.72 -6.53 4.16
CA ASN A 96 -24.12 -6.32 4.51
C ASN A 96 -25.08 -6.88 3.46
N GLU A 97 -24.72 -6.80 2.18
CA GLU A 97 -25.51 -7.40 1.09
C GLU A 97 -25.50 -8.93 1.13
N LYS A 98 -24.36 -9.55 1.49
CA LYS A 98 -24.28 -11.01 1.67
C LYS A 98 -25.15 -11.49 2.84
N ALA A 99 -25.06 -10.82 3.99
CA ALA A 99 -25.88 -11.16 5.16
C ALA A 99 -27.39 -11.10 4.85
N LYS A 100 -27.85 -10.07 4.13
CA LYS A 100 -29.27 -9.94 3.71
C LYS A 100 -29.74 -11.01 2.72
N ARG A 101 -28.82 -11.67 2.00
CA ARG A 101 -29.13 -12.77 1.08
C ARG A 101 -29.16 -14.12 1.79
N GLU A 102 -28.47 -14.25 2.91
CA GLU A 102 -28.44 -15.47 3.73
C GLU A 102 -29.62 -15.53 4.73
N GLU A 103 -30.26 -14.38 5.01
CA GLU A 103 -31.48 -14.27 5.83
C GLU A 103 -32.80 -14.43 5.05
N LYS A 104 -32.74 -14.67 3.73
CA LYS A 104 -33.90 -14.89 2.84
C LYS A 104 -33.92 -16.31 2.31
#